data_AF-A0A2H0WG25-F1
#
_entry.id   AF-A0A2H0WG25-F1
#
_cell.length_a   1.000
_cell.length_b   1.000
_cell.length_c   1.000
_cell.angle_alpha   90.00
_cell.angle_beta   90.00
_cell.angle_gamma   90.00
#
_symmetry.space_group_name_H-M   'P 1'
#
loop_
_entity.id
_entity.type
_entity.pdbx_description
1 polymer ?
#
loop_
_entity_poly.entity_id
_entity_poly.type
_entity_poly.pdbx_seq_one_letter_code
_entity_poly.pdbx_strand_id
1 'polypeptide(L)' 'MEKNQDLKIERHGSDMDLRTFLSQTFVVYMKTYALHWNYEGPRFYGVHHLTEMQYQDMAEAIDQIAERMRA' A
#
# COMPACT_ATOMS: atom_id res chain seq x y z
N MET A 1 26.46 10.54 40.42
CA MET A 1 27.01 9.96 39.16
C MET A 1 26.96 8.46 39.39
N GLU A 2 26.17 7.61 38.74
CA GLU A 2 25.48 7.63 37.46
C GLU A 2 24.09 6.99 37.62
N LYS A 3 23.08 7.49 36.91
CA LYS A 3 21.82 6.77 36.69
C LYS A 3 21.99 5.99 35.39
N ASN A 4 22.23 4.69 35.47
CA ASN A 4 22.11 3.81 34.30
C ASN A 4 20.62 3.64 34.00
N GLN A 5 20.14 4.50 33.12
CA GLN A 5 18.84 4.35 32.50
C GLN A 5 19.04 3.37 31.36
N ASP A 6 18.60 2.13 31.55
CA ASP A 6 18.52 1.13 30.50
C ASP A 6 17.77 1.75 29.32
N LEU A 7 18.53 2.16 28.31
CA LEU A 7 18.00 2.64 27.05
C LEU A 7 17.31 1.44 26.42
N LYS A 8 15.99 1.35 26.60
CA LYS A 8 15.14 0.57 25.70
C LYS A 8 15.43 1.11 24.32
N ILE A 9 16.25 0.38 23.57
CA ILE A 9 16.35 0.53 22.14
C ILE A 9 14.97 0.11 21.64
N GLU A 10 14.05 1.06 21.59
CA GLU A 10 12.86 0.92 20.76
C GLU A 10 13.39 0.80 19.36
N ARG A 11 13.52 -0.45 18.90
CA ARG A 11 13.62 -0.74 17.48
C ARG A 11 12.36 -0.15 16.89
N HIS A 12 12.46 1.10 16.41
CA HIS A 12 11.55 1.64 15.41
C HIS A 12 11.84 0.81 14.17
N GLY A 13 11.27 -0.39 14.19
CA GLY A 13 11.60 -1.47 13.30
C GLY A 13 11.40 -0.96 11.88
N SER A 14 12.41 -1.17 11.06
CA SER A 14 12.35 -1.10 9.61
C SER A 14 11.32 -2.06 8.98
N ASP A 15 10.48 -2.70 9.79
CA ASP A 15 9.31 -3.49 9.41
C ASP A 15 8.08 -2.60 9.57
N MET A 16 7.67 -1.95 8.48
CA MET A 16 6.26 -1.62 8.34
C MET A 16 5.48 -2.91 8.55
N ASP A 17 4.60 -2.98 9.56
CA ASP A 17 3.74 -4.13 9.79
C ASP A 17 3.04 -4.49 8.48
N LEU A 18 3.24 -5.71 7.97
CA LEU A 18 2.66 -6.16 6.70
C LEU A 18 1.14 -5.98 6.70
N ARG A 19 0.48 -6.01 7.86
CA ARG A 19 -0.95 -5.68 8.00
C ARG A 19 -1.23 -4.22 7.62
N THR A 20 -0.38 -3.30 8.10
CA THR A 20 -0.47 -1.88 7.78
C THR A 20 -0.17 -1.66 6.30
N PHE A 21 0.89 -2.27 5.76
CA PHE A 21 1.22 -2.18 4.34
C PHE A 21 0.09 -2.72 3.44
N LEU A 22 -0.48 -3.88 3.77
CA LEU A 22 -1.62 -4.47 3.07
C LEU A 22 -2.82 -3.51 3.10
N SER A 23 -3.15 -2.96 4.26
CA SER A 23 -4.26 -2.02 4.41
C SER A 23 -4.07 -0.74 3.58
N GLN A 24 -2.86 -0.18 3.55
CA GLN A 24 -2.52 1.00 2.77
C GLN A 24 -2.57 0.71 1.26
N THR A 25 -2.13 -0.49 0.86
CA THR A 25 -2.19 -0.94 -0.54
C THR A 25 -3.64 -1.01 -1.02
N PHE A 26 -4.55 -1.58 -0.22
CA PHE A 26 -5.99 -1.57 -0.52
C PHE A 26 -6.58 -0.15 -0.65
N VAL A 27 -6.14 0.80 0.18
CA VAL A 27 -6.60 2.19 0.08
C VAL A 27 -6.19 2.81 -1.26
N VAL A 28 -4.95 2.62 -1.70
CA VAL A 28 -4.49 3.12 -3.00
C VAL A 28 -5.21 2.40 -4.14
N TYR A 29 -5.33 1.07 -4.06
CA TYR A 29 -6.06 0.25 -5.02
C TYR A 29 -7.49 0.76 -5.27
N MET A 30 -8.26 0.98 -4.20
CA MET A 30 -9.63 1.49 -4.33
C MET A 30 -9.69 2.93 -4.86
N LYS A 31 -8.72 3.78 -4.49
CA LYS A 31 -8.63 5.14 -5.05
C LYS A 31 -8.33 5.12 -6.55
N THR A 32 -7.52 4.17 -7.02
CA THR A 32 -7.22 4.00 -8.44
C THR A 32 -8.47 3.54 -9.21
N TYR A 33 -9.27 2.61 -8.67
CA TYR A 33 -10.58 2.28 -9.22
C TYR A 33 -11.53 3.48 -9.27
N ALA A 34 -11.60 4.25 -8.17
CA ALA A 34 -12.44 5.44 -8.13
C ALA A 34 -12.03 6.45 -9.23
N LEU A 35 -10.73 6.65 -9.45
CA LEU A 35 -10.25 7.50 -10.54
C LEU A 35 -10.57 6.91 -11.93
N HIS A 36 -10.38 5.60 -12.12
CA HIS A 36 -10.65 4.89 -13.36
C HIS A 36 -12.11 5.05 -13.84
N TRP A 37 -13.06 5.01 -12.91
CA TRP A 37 -14.48 5.17 -13.23
C TRP A 37 -14.94 6.63 -13.33
N ASN A 38 -14.43 7.51 -12.47
CA ASN A 38 -15.01 8.84 -12.30
C ASN A 38 -14.21 9.96 -12.99
N TYR A 39 -13.07 9.66 -13.62
CA TYR A 39 -12.34 10.69 -14.36
C TYR A 39 -13.12 11.12 -15.61
N GLU A 40 -13.34 12.42 -15.73
CA GLU A 40 -13.90 13.05 -16.93
C GLU A 40 -12.92 14.09 -17.48
N GLY A 41 -12.72 14.09 -18.80
CA GLY A 41 -11.93 15.11 -19.48
C GLY A 41 -11.22 14.66 -20.75
N PRO A 42 -10.46 15.55 -21.40
CA PRO A 42 -9.82 15.28 -22.69
C PRO A 42 -8.84 14.10 -22.69
N ARG A 43 -8.38 13.67 -21.51
CA ARG A 43 -7.44 12.55 -21.33
C ARG A 43 -8.12 11.26 -20.88
N PHE A 44 -9.44 11.14 -21.02
CA PHE A 44 -10.22 10.00 -20.51
C PHE A 44 -9.57 8.66 -20.85
N TYR A 45 -9.36 8.39 -22.14
CA TYR A 45 -8.81 7.11 -22.59
C TYR A 45 -7.45 6.78 -21.94
N GLY A 46 -6.54 7.77 -21.91
CA GLY A 46 -5.20 7.58 -21.33
C GLY A 46 -5.24 7.36 -19.82
N VAL A 47 -6.05 8.12 -19.10
CA VAL A 47 -6.21 7.97 -17.64
C VAL A 47 -6.90 6.63 -17.32
N HIS A 48 -7.94 6.28 -18.06
CA HIS A 48 -8.70 5.04 -17.87
C HIS A 48 -7.81 3.82 -18.07
N HIS A 49 -7.04 3.77 -19.17
CA HIS A 49 -6.14 2.65 -19.45
C HIS A 49 -4.94 2.58 -18.49
N LEU A 50 -4.36 3.73 -18.13
CA LEU A 50 -3.27 3.78 -17.15
C LEU A 50 -3.72 3.25 -15.78
N THR A 51 -4.87 3.72 -15.30
CA THR A 51 -5.40 3.31 -14.00
C THR A 51 -5.86 1.86 -14.00
N GLU A 52 -6.29 1.32 -15.15
CA GLU A 52 -6.56 -0.12 -15.32
C GLU A 52 -5.34 -0.98 -15.09
N MET A 53 -4.24 -0.70 -15.78
CA MET A 53 -2.98 -1.41 -15.58
C MET A 53 -2.52 -1.33 -14.12
N GLN A 54 -2.59 -0.13 -13.52
CA GLN A 54 -2.18 0.07 -12.13
C GLN A 54 -2.99 -0.75 -11.13
N TYR A 55 -4.33 -0.79 -11.25
CA TYR A 55 -5.11 -1.58 -10.31
C TYR A 55 -4.91 -3.09 -10.52
N GLN A 56 -4.69 -3.55 -11.75
CA GLN A 56 -4.39 -4.96 -12.01
C GLN A 56 -3.07 -5.38 -11.36
N ASP A 57 -2.01 -4.60 -11.54
CA ASP A 57 -0.71 -4.84 -10.89
C ASP A 57 -0.84 -4.84 -9.35
N MET A 58 -1.63 -3.90 -8.80
CA MET A 58 -1.87 -3.85 -7.36
C MET A 58 -2.70 -5.04 -6.85
N ALA A 59 -3.61 -5.59 -7.64
CA ALA A 59 -4.37 -6.78 -7.26
C ALA A 59 -3.44 -7.98 -7.05
N GLU A 60 -2.48 -8.19 -7.94
CA GLU A 60 -1.45 -9.22 -7.80
C GLU A 60 -0.56 -8.97 -6.58
N ALA A 61 -0.15 -7.72 -6.35
CA ALA A 61 0.67 -7.37 -5.18
C ALA A 61 -0.07 -7.60 -3.86
N ILE A 62 -1.37 -7.26 -3.80
CA ILE A 62 -2.23 -7.49 -2.64
C ILE A 62 -2.27 -8.97 -2.27
N ASP A 63 -2.46 -9.83 -3.27
CA ASP A 63 -2.49 -11.28 -3.06
C ASP A 63 -1.15 -11.79 -2.49
N GLN A 64 -0.03 -11.41 -3.12
CA GLN A 64 1.31 -11.78 -2.65
C GLN A 64 1.60 -11.33 -1.22
N ILE A 65 1.20 -10.11 -0.83
CA ILE A 65 1.36 -9.60 0.54
C ILE A 65 0.50 -10.42 1.51
N ALA A 66 -0.75 -10.71 1.14
CA ALA A 66 -1.68 -11.46 1.97
C ALA A 66 -1.22 -12.91 2.19
N GLU A 67 -0.74 -13.57 1.14
CA GLU A 67 -0.18 -14.92 1.22
C GLU A 67 1.09 -14.95 2.08
N ARG A 68 1.97 -13.95 1.93
CA ARG A 68 3.18 -13.82 2.76
C ARG A 68 2.86 -13.66 4.25
N MET A 69 1.78 -12.97 4.59
CA MET A 69 1.36 -12.83 5.99
C MET A 69 0.84 -14.13 6.61
N ARG A 70 0.48 -15.13 5.78
CA ARG A 70 0.00 -16.44 6.24
C ARG A 70 1.10 -17.50 6.40
N ALA A 71 2.23 -17.33 5.70
CA ALA A 71 3.36 -18.26 5.71
C ALA A 71 4.20 -18.15 7.00
#